data_AF-A0A2W6A9M5-F1
#
_entry.id   AF-A0A2W6A9M5-F1
#
_cell.length_a   1.000
_cell.length_b   1.000
_cell.length_c   1.000
_cell.angle_alpha   90.00
_cell.angle_beta   90.00
_cell.angle_gamma   90.00
#
_symmetry.space_group_name_H-M   'P 1'
#
loop_
_entity.id
_entity.type
_entity.pdbx_description
1 polymer ?
#
loop_
_entity_poly.entity_id
_entity_poly.type
_entity_poly.pdbx_seq_one_letter_code
_entity_poly.pdbx_strand_id
1 'polypeptide(L)'
;MTEPAVSELAARRGIRNEGGLFSPYYLFDVMARLHRAELDRGVLSQFTADVRALRRAAARRLTAGSSLGETSQVWHRPLLRLLGFDPARLEEPIPTQGGLVPVSHAEPGDGRPLILIDLHPFASDVDRDRHPPEADISRQTLALAFEAALDATPSARWGLLANGRELRLYRRGSQVSRQYLAADFDALLEGDLHDEWTALYACFRKDSMVSESGGRSFLDRILQESEQHSRRIADDLRENVRAAVEALSGGVIADRSSWALWGGRPPDREVADALFRESLFVLYRILFIAFAEARDLLPASTSDLYREAYSFEHLRDFCDRPLASGTGDGTYLWESLQALFRLVRDGHRGDPEIAPRSGELFAPERARILDGARVADRYLHAVIQALSLDRSGRRGAPSRFSYLDLGVDQLGSIYEGLLSYQAEITTEPMVEARVAARGKPKGEVLVVPERVCERSSHLVRVSDVLIPEGRFLLRAGGARRKASGSYYTPSPLAAVMVEKALQPLIEPILEGCALRDAGGRPERSPEEILDLTVIDQAMGSGAFLVHAVHMLGEAYREACNRQARHPSDSIRTSWPL
;
A
#
# COMPACT_ATOMS: atom_id res chain seq x y z
N MET A 1 26.93 -0.45 13.61
CA MET A 1 26.29 -0.65 12.31
C MET A 1 24.83 -0.28 12.50
N THR A 2 24.54 1.00 12.32
CA THR A 2 23.22 1.60 12.42
C THR A 2 22.40 1.15 11.21
N GLU A 3 21.25 0.51 11.45
CA GLU A 3 20.21 0.38 10.43
C GLU A 3 19.88 1.78 9.90
N PRO A 4 19.69 1.98 8.58
CA PRO A 4 19.25 3.26 8.09
C PRO A 4 17.86 3.55 8.64
N ALA A 5 17.64 4.79 9.06
CA ALA A 5 16.35 5.26 9.52
C ALA A 5 15.34 5.11 8.38
N VAL A 6 14.14 4.64 8.70
CA VAL A 6 12.98 4.43 7.81
C VAL A 6 12.62 5.71 7.01
N SER A 7 13.15 6.87 7.41
CA SER A 7 13.12 8.16 6.70
C SER A 7 13.64 8.14 5.26
N GLU A 8 14.44 7.16 4.82
CA GLU A 8 14.91 7.08 3.42
C GLU A 8 13.86 6.49 2.44
N LEU A 9 12.76 5.90 2.94
CA LEU A 9 11.73 5.30 2.08
C LEU A 9 10.84 6.35 1.37
N ALA A 10 10.74 7.58 1.90
CA ALA A 10 9.83 8.61 1.39
C ALA A 10 10.37 9.39 0.17
N ALA A 11 11.63 9.18 -0.24
CA ALA A 11 12.22 9.91 -1.38
C ALA A 11 13.09 9.02 -2.28
N ARG A 12 12.65 7.78 -2.56
CA ARG A 12 13.28 6.94 -3.58
C ARG A 12 12.91 7.47 -4.98
N ARG A 13 13.78 8.30 -5.56
CA ARG A 13 13.47 9.11 -6.76
C ARG A 13 13.74 8.39 -8.07
N GLY A 14 14.72 7.48 -8.09
CA GLY A 14 15.20 6.82 -9.30
C GLY A 14 14.43 5.55 -9.68
N ILE A 15 13.91 4.78 -8.73
CA ILE A 15 12.92 3.73 -9.00
C ILE A 15 11.59 4.06 -8.31
N ARG A 16 10.57 4.37 -9.11
CA ARG A 16 9.20 4.57 -8.65
C ARG A 16 8.39 3.28 -8.79
N ASN A 17 7.56 3.00 -7.79
CA ASN A 17 6.70 1.82 -7.74
C ASN A 17 5.24 2.24 -7.77
N GLU A 18 4.78 2.58 -8.97
CA GLU A 18 3.46 3.13 -9.24
C GLU A 18 2.40 2.05 -9.12
N GLY A 19 1.26 2.38 -8.48
CA GLY A 19 0.17 1.43 -8.23
C GLY A 19 0.53 0.27 -7.27
N GLY A 20 1.76 0.19 -6.76
CA GLY A 20 2.20 -0.83 -5.81
C GLY A 20 2.40 -2.21 -6.44
N LEU A 21 3.14 -2.29 -7.55
CA LEU A 21 3.48 -3.56 -8.20
C LEU A 21 4.23 -4.50 -7.23
N PHE A 22 5.11 -3.96 -6.39
CA PHE A 22 5.75 -4.66 -5.28
C PHE A 22 5.44 -3.99 -3.94
N SER A 23 5.66 -4.68 -2.83
CA SER A 23 5.88 -4.01 -1.54
C SER A 23 7.22 -3.24 -1.61
N PRO A 24 7.24 -1.91 -1.36
CA PRO A 24 8.48 -1.13 -1.37
C PRO A 24 9.57 -1.69 -0.44
N TYR A 25 9.25 -2.02 0.81
CA TYR A 25 10.25 -2.56 1.73
C TYR A 25 10.78 -3.91 1.23
N TYR A 26 9.92 -4.76 0.66
CA TYR A 26 10.39 -6.00 0.07
C TYR A 26 11.36 -5.73 -1.08
N LEU A 27 10.98 -4.87 -2.03
CA LEU A 27 11.74 -4.62 -3.26
C LEU A 27 13.16 -4.13 -2.98
N PHE A 28 13.30 -3.19 -2.05
CA PHE A 28 14.58 -2.51 -1.82
C PHE A 28 15.37 -3.11 -0.64
N ASP A 29 14.70 -3.58 0.42
CA ASP A 29 15.36 -3.96 1.68
C ASP A 29 15.41 -5.49 1.88
N VAL A 30 14.47 -6.26 1.33
CA VAL A 30 14.39 -7.71 1.54
C VAL A 30 14.93 -8.49 0.35
N MET A 31 14.55 -8.13 -0.88
CA MET A 31 14.87 -8.84 -2.11
C MET A 31 16.38 -9.03 -2.27
N ALA A 32 17.18 -7.97 -2.09
CA ALA A 32 18.63 -8.03 -2.21
C ALA A 32 19.29 -8.99 -1.20
N ARG A 33 18.68 -9.16 -0.01
CA ARG A 33 19.17 -10.12 1.00
C ARG A 33 18.79 -11.55 0.63
N LEU A 34 17.56 -11.79 0.19
CA LEU A 34 17.07 -13.13 -0.18
C LEU A 34 17.74 -13.67 -1.45
N HIS A 35 17.98 -12.81 -2.44
CA HIS A 35 18.50 -13.20 -3.76
C HIS A 35 19.96 -12.82 -3.99
N ARG A 36 20.75 -12.66 -2.91
CA ARG A 36 22.18 -12.29 -3.01
C ARG A 36 22.98 -13.22 -3.93
N ALA A 37 22.64 -14.51 -3.98
CA ALA A 37 23.33 -15.49 -4.84
C ALA A 37 23.02 -15.28 -6.34
N GLU A 38 21.86 -14.72 -6.67
CA GLU A 38 21.41 -14.47 -8.06
C GLU A 38 21.73 -13.04 -8.53
N LEU A 39 22.05 -12.15 -7.57
CA LEU A 39 22.42 -10.75 -7.75
C LEU A 39 23.92 -10.58 -7.43
N ASP A 40 24.78 -10.97 -8.39
CA ASP A 40 26.23 -10.81 -8.25
C ASP A 40 26.60 -9.32 -8.10
N ARG A 41 27.22 -8.97 -6.97
CA ARG A 41 27.61 -7.59 -6.63
C ARG A 41 28.66 -7.00 -7.58
N GLY A 42 29.58 -7.82 -8.08
CA GLY A 42 30.59 -7.40 -9.05
C GLY A 42 29.94 -7.03 -10.38
N VAL A 43 29.03 -7.88 -10.86
CA VAL A 43 28.26 -7.63 -12.09
C VAL A 43 27.36 -6.41 -11.94
N LEU A 44 26.68 -6.24 -10.81
CA LEU A 44 25.84 -5.07 -10.53
C LEU A 44 26.66 -3.76 -10.54
N SER A 45 27.86 -3.77 -9.95
CA SER A 45 28.74 -2.60 -9.92
C SER A 45 29.21 -2.21 -11.31
N GLN A 46 29.57 -3.21 -12.13
CA GLN A 46 29.95 -3.01 -13.53
C GLN A 46 28.78 -2.49 -14.37
N PHE A 47 27.60 -3.12 -14.26
CA PHE A 47 26.37 -2.68 -14.90
C PHE A 47 26.04 -1.20 -14.57
N THR A 48 26.13 -0.84 -13.29
CA THR A 48 25.89 0.54 -12.84
C THR A 48 26.87 1.52 -13.48
N ALA A 49 28.16 1.16 -13.54
CA ALA A 49 29.18 1.98 -14.18
C ALA A 49 28.93 2.16 -15.70
N ASP A 50 28.53 1.09 -16.38
CA ASP A 50 28.26 1.09 -17.81
C ASP A 50 27.02 1.92 -18.16
N VAL A 51 25.92 1.79 -17.41
CA VAL A 51 24.73 2.63 -17.58
C VAL A 51 25.06 4.10 -17.32
N ARG A 52 25.84 4.42 -16.27
CA ARG A 52 26.31 5.78 -15.99
C ARG A 52 27.17 6.35 -17.13
N ALA A 53 28.05 5.55 -17.71
CA ALA A 53 28.87 5.96 -18.86
C ALA A 53 27.99 6.20 -20.10
N LEU A 54 27.06 5.29 -20.38
CA LEU A 54 26.11 5.40 -21.48
C LEU A 54 25.25 6.66 -21.35
N ARG A 55 24.73 6.95 -20.15
CA ARG A 55 23.86 8.11 -19.91
C ARG A 55 24.61 9.42 -20.09
N ARG A 56 25.87 9.51 -19.64
CA ARG A 56 26.75 10.66 -19.89
C ARG A 56 27.09 10.85 -21.37
N ALA A 57 27.17 9.77 -22.16
CA ALA A 57 27.34 9.87 -23.60
C ALA A 57 26.05 10.34 -24.29
N ALA A 58 24.90 9.81 -23.87
CA ALA A 58 23.59 10.18 -24.40
C ALA A 58 23.23 11.65 -24.12
N ALA A 59 23.49 12.14 -22.91
CA ALA A 59 23.22 13.53 -22.52
C ALA A 59 23.96 14.58 -23.37
N ARG A 60 25.04 14.19 -24.05
CA ARG A 60 25.79 15.08 -24.97
C ARG A 60 25.20 15.15 -26.37
N ARG A 61 24.26 14.25 -26.71
CA ARG A 61 23.74 14.07 -28.07
C ARG A 61 22.22 14.16 -28.17
N LEU A 62 21.50 13.83 -27.09
CA LEU A 62 20.06 13.84 -27.05
C LEU A 62 19.54 15.15 -26.45
N THR A 63 18.48 15.68 -27.07
CA THR A 63 17.73 16.84 -26.61
C THR A 63 16.24 16.51 -26.67
N ALA A 64 15.37 17.35 -26.10
CA ALA A 64 13.92 17.11 -26.10
C ALA A 64 13.29 17.00 -27.50
N GLY A 65 13.97 17.46 -28.56
CA GLY A 65 13.53 17.29 -29.95
C GLY A 65 14.12 16.08 -30.67
N SER A 66 14.90 15.24 -30.00
CA SER A 66 15.58 14.10 -30.64
C SER A 66 14.58 13.02 -31.06
N SER A 67 14.71 12.59 -32.32
CA SER A 67 13.84 11.59 -32.93
C SER A 67 13.97 10.21 -32.26
N LEU A 68 12.99 9.33 -32.51
CA LEU A 68 13.09 7.92 -32.09
C LEU A 68 14.34 7.24 -32.66
N GLY A 69 14.70 7.52 -33.92
CA GLY A 69 15.89 6.92 -34.55
C GLY A 69 17.19 7.29 -33.83
N GLU A 70 17.38 8.58 -33.53
CA GLU A 70 18.55 9.08 -32.79
C GLU A 70 18.58 8.52 -31.35
N THR A 71 17.45 8.60 -30.66
CA THR A 71 17.29 8.09 -29.29
C THR A 71 17.55 6.59 -29.23
N SER A 72 17.06 5.84 -30.22
CA SER A 72 17.25 4.40 -30.31
C SER A 72 18.71 4.02 -30.53
N GLN A 73 19.44 4.78 -31.36
CA GLN A 73 20.85 4.50 -31.64
C GLN A 73 21.74 4.83 -30.45
N VAL A 74 21.49 5.96 -29.79
CA VAL A 74 22.36 6.51 -28.75
C VAL A 74 22.04 5.95 -27.36
N TRP A 75 20.78 5.63 -27.08
CA TRP A 75 20.31 5.26 -25.74
C TRP A 75 19.57 3.92 -25.70
N HIS A 76 18.44 3.77 -26.39
CA HIS A 76 17.57 2.60 -26.18
C HIS A 76 18.26 1.27 -26.51
N ARG A 77 18.85 1.13 -27.71
CA ARG A 77 19.49 -0.14 -28.10
C ARG A 77 20.70 -0.48 -27.22
N PRO A 78 21.64 0.45 -26.94
CA PRO A 78 22.72 0.17 -26.00
C PRO A 78 22.23 -0.22 -24.60
N LEU A 79 21.23 0.47 -24.05
CA LEU A 79 20.66 0.14 -22.73
C LEU A 79 20.01 -1.25 -22.73
N LEU A 80 19.19 -1.56 -23.74
CA LEU A 80 18.55 -2.86 -23.88
C LEU A 80 19.57 -4.00 -23.96
N ARG A 81 20.70 -3.81 -24.66
CA ARG A 81 21.80 -4.79 -24.69
C ARG A 81 22.46 -4.98 -23.33
N LEU A 82 22.67 -3.89 -22.56
CA LEU A 82 23.19 -4.00 -21.18
C LEU A 82 22.23 -4.79 -20.27
N LEU A 83 20.92 -4.70 -20.54
CA LEU A 83 19.88 -5.47 -19.85
C LEU A 83 19.67 -6.89 -20.42
N GLY A 84 20.46 -7.28 -21.43
CA GLY A 84 20.43 -8.63 -22.03
C GLY A 84 19.37 -8.84 -23.11
N PHE A 85 18.68 -7.80 -23.58
CA PHE A 85 17.69 -7.90 -24.66
C PHE A 85 18.33 -7.86 -26.05
N ASP A 86 17.74 -8.61 -26.97
CA ASP A 86 18.00 -8.52 -28.41
C ASP A 86 16.67 -8.56 -29.18
N PRO A 87 15.88 -7.47 -29.09
CA PRO A 87 14.48 -7.54 -29.45
C PRO A 87 14.30 -7.40 -30.97
N ALA A 88 13.39 -8.20 -31.52
CA ALA A 88 13.00 -8.14 -32.92
C ALA A 88 11.98 -7.02 -33.13
N ARG A 89 12.08 -6.31 -34.25
CA ARG A 89 11.09 -5.29 -34.60
C ARG A 89 9.74 -5.96 -34.88
N LEU A 90 8.67 -5.40 -34.33
CA LEU A 90 7.31 -5.79 -34.70
C LEU A 90 6.88 -4.95 -35.91
N GLU A 91 6.43 -5.62 -36.96
CA GLU A 91 5.97 -4.94 -38.19
C GLU A 91 4.48 -4.63 -38.14
N GLU A 92 3.70 -5.49 -37.51
CA GLU A 92 2.24 -5.36 -37.41
C GLU A 92 1.86 -4.76 -36.04
N PRO A 93 0.92 -3.79 -36.02
CA PRO A 93 0.37 -3.28 -34.77
C PRO A 93 -0.48 -4.35 -34.08
N ILE A 94 -0.57 -4.28 -32.76
CA ILE A 94 -1.31 -5.24 -31.95
C ILE A 94 -2.79 -4.82 -31.93
N PRO A 95 -3.73 -5.71 -32.30
CA PRO A 95 -5.15 -5.40 -32.24
C PRO A 95 -5.65 -5.42 -30.79
N THR A 96 -6.27 -4.33 -30.37
CA THR A 96 -6.91 -4.18 -29.05
C THR A 96 -8.37 -3.77 -29.20
N GLN A 97 -9.13 -3.77 -28.10
CA GLN A 97 -10.50 -3.24 -28.11
C GLN A 97 -10.56 -1.73 -28.45
N GLY A 98 -9.51 -0.97 -28.12
CA GLY A 98 -9.40 0.46 -28.36
C GLY A 98 -8.82 0.84 -29.73
N GLY A 99 -8.57 -0.15 -30.60
CA GLY A 99 -7.92 0.02 -31.90
C GLY A 99 -6.58 -0.71 -32.01
N LEU A 100 -5.88 -0.50 -33.12
CA LEU A 100 -4.54 -1.00 -33.40
C LEU A 100 -3.51 -0.19 -32.59
N VAL A 101 -2.61 -0.88 -31.89
CA VAL A 101 -1.54 -0.26 -31.10
C VAL A 101 -0.19 -0.60 -31.72
N PRO A 102 0.55 0.39 -32.26
CA PRO A 102 1.86 0.14 -32.83
C PRO A 102 2.91 0.01 -31.70
N VAL A 103 3.34 -1.22 -31.44
CA VAL A 103 4.42 -1.53 -30.49
C VAL A 103 5.73 -1.70 -31.26
N SER A 104 6.80 -1.06 -30.78
CA SER A 104 8.06 -0.99 -31.53
C SER A 104 8.77 -2.35 -31.75
N HIS A 105 8.91 -3.15 -30.69
CA HIS A 105 9.68 -4.39 -30.71
C HIS A 105 9.07 -5.45 -29.78
N ALA A 106 9.52 -6.69 -29.94
CA ALA A 106 9.29 -7.75 -28.97
C ALA A 106 10.54 -8.63 -28.82
N GLU A 107 10.77 -9.09 -27.59
CA GLU A 107 11.74 -10.17 -27.36
C GLU A 107 11.10 -11.50 -27.78
N PRO A 108 11.67 -12.21 -28.76
CA PRO A 108 11.11 -13.47 -29.23
C PRO A 108 11.43 -14.62 -28.27
N GLY A 109 10.49 -15.57 -28.16
CA GLY A 109 10.75 -16.89 -27.59
C GLY A 109 9.73 -17.90 -28.10
N ASP A 110 10.20 -19.09 -28.49
CA ASP A 110 9.39 -20.14 -29.13
C ASP A 110 8.53 -19.65 -30.30
N GLY A 111 9.04 -18.67 -31.07
CA GLY A 111 8.32 -18.07 -32.21
C GLY A 111 7.17 -17.14 -31.85
N ARG A 112 7.07 -16.69 -30.59
CA ARG A 112 6.04 -15.75 -30.10
C ARG A 112 6.69 -14.57 -29.37
N PRO A 113 6.01 -13.41 -29.26
CA PRO A 113 6.49 -12.31 -28.43
C PRO A 113 6.34 -12.68 -26.95
N LEU A 114 7.47 -12.81 -26.23
CA LEU A 114 7.48 -13.08 -24.78
C LEU A 114 7.49 -11.80 -23.94
N ILE A 115 8.06 -10.73 -24.49
CA ILE A 115 8.15 -9.42 -23.83
C ILE A 115 7.90 -8.37 -24.90
N LEU A 116 6.91 -7.50 -24.68
CA LEU A 116 6.67 -6.35 -25.56
C LEU A 116 7.57 -5.19 -25.14
N ILE A 117 8.16 -4.49 -26.12
CA ILE A 117 9.04 -3.36 -25.86
C ILE A 117 8.64 -2.22 -26.78
N ASP A 118 8.07 -1.16 -26.20
CA ASP A 118 7.73 0.04 -26.95
C ASP A 118 8.67 1.20 -26.66
N LEU A 119 9.19 1.79 -27.74
CA LEU A 119 10.26 2.79 -27.70
C LEU A 119 9.76 4.09 -28.31
N HIS A 120 9.91 5.17 -27.57
CA HIS A 120 9.47 6.51 -27.98
C HIS A 120 10.65 7.49 -28.12
N PRO A 121 10.45 8.60 -28.84
CA PRO A 121 11.40 9.71 -28.90
C PRO A 121 11.81 10.22 -27.52
N PHE A 122 12.99 10.84 -27.44
CA PHE A 122 13.54 11.32 -26.19
C PHE A 122 12.60 12.33 -25.53
N ALA A 123 12.29 12.10 -24.24
CA ALA A 123 11.45 12.98 -23.43
C ALA A 123 9.97 13.10 -23.87
N SER A 124 9.46 12.14 -24.64
CA SER A 124 8.01 12.06 -24.91
C SER A 124 7.23 11.87 -23.60
N ASP A 125 6.11 12.57 -23.45
CA ASP A 125 5.22 12.44 -22.29
C ASP A 125 4.28 11.25 -22.52
N VAL A 126 4.71 10.05 -22.13
CA VAL A 126 3.98 8.80 -22.39
C VAL A 126 2.58 8.75 -21.75
N ASP A 127 2.30 9.62 -20.79
CA ASP A 127 0.99 9.71 -20.13
C ASP A 127 0.05 10.72 -20.79
N ARG A 128 0.53 11.56 -21.70
CA ARG A 128 -0.27 12.60 -22.39
C ARG A 128 -0.23 12.49 -23.90
N ASP A 129 0.94 12.18 -24.43
CA ASP A 129 1.16 11.99 -25.86
C ASP A 129 0.40 10.76 -26.36
N ARG A 130 0.12 10.74 -27.65
CA ARG A 130 -0.65 9.69 -28.34
C ARG A 130 0.08 9.29 -29.61
N HIS A 131 -0.24 8.12 -30.12
CA HIS A 131 0.22 7.77 -31.47
C HIS A 131 -0.37 8.75 -32.51
N PRO A 132 0.34 8.98 -33.62
CA PRO A 132 -0.17 9.80 -34.71
C PRO A 132 -1.58 9.33 -35.13
N PRO A 133 -2.52 10.25 -35.37
CA PRO A 133 -3.89 9.90 -35.70
C PRO A 133 -3.96 9.32 -37.12
N GLU A 134 -4.05 8.01 -37.22
CA GLU A 134 -4.35 7.26 -38.45
C GLU A 134 -5.67 6.49 -38.28
N ALA A 135 -6.24 6.01 -39.40
CA ALA A 135 -7.41 5.14 -39.33
C ALA A 135 -7.05 3.87 -38.53
N ASP A 136 -7.97 3.44 -37.66
CA ASP A 136 -7.86 2.25 -36.81
C ASP A 136 -6.82 2.29 -35.67
N ILE A 137 -5.90 3.26 -35.62
CA ILE A 137 -4.94 3.40 -34.51
C ILE A 137 -5.63 3.88 -33.23
N SER A 138 -5.22 3.32 -32.09
CA SER A 138 -5.74 3.70 -30.77
C SER A 138 -5.57 5.19 -30.49
N ARG A 139 -6.63 5.81 -29.96
CA ARG A 139 -6.65 7.22 -29.55
C ARG A 139 -6.28 7.45 -28.09
N GLN A 140 -5.91 6.39 -27.38
CA GLN A 140 -5.43 6.47 -26.00
C GLN A 140 -4.03 7.09 -25.93
N THR A 141 -3.61 7.45 -24.73
CA THR A 141 -2.23 7.87 -24.49
C THR A 141 -1.27 6.71 -24.68
N LEU A 142 0.00 6.99 -25.01
CA LEU A 142 1.00 5.96 -25.33
C LEU A 142 1.05 4.84 -24.28
N ALA A 143 1.08 5.21 -23.00
CA ALA A 143 1.13 4.25 -21.91
C ALA A 143 -0.17 3.42 -21.79
N LEU A 144 -1.36 4.01 -21.92
CA LEU A 144 -2.62 3.27 -21.88
C LEU A 144 -2.77 2.33 -23.09
N ALA A 145 -2.39 2.80 -24.28
CA ALA A 145 -2.38 1.98 -25.49
C ALA A 145 -1.43 0.78 -25.33
N PHE A 146 -0.22 1.01 -24.78
CA PHE A 146 0.74 -0.05 -24.51
C PHE A 146 0.22 -1.10 -23.51
N GLU A 147 -0.42 -0.66 -22.43
CA GLU A 147 -1.08 -1.57 -21.47
C GLU A 147 -2.15 -2.43 -22.14
N ALA A 148 -2.97 -1.84 -23.03
CA ALA A 148 -3.98 -2.58 -23.79
C ALA A 148 -3.35 -3.59 -24.77
N ALA A 149 -2.24 -3.23 -25.40
CA ALA A 149 -1.50 -4.12 -26.29
C ALA A 149 -0.88 -5.31 -25.53
N LEU A 150 -0.35 -5.05 -24.33
CA LEU A 150 0.18 -6.09 -23.45
C LEU A 150 -0.92 -7.08 -23.01
N ASP A 151 -2.09 -6.57 -22.63
CA ASP A 151 -3.23 -7.40 -22.26
C ASP A 151 -3.80 -8.22 -23.42
N ALA A 152 -3.79 -7.64 -24.63
CA ALA A 152 -4.15 -8.31 -25.87
C ALA A 152 -3.13 -9.36 -26.35
N THR A 153 -1.96 -9.48 -25.68
CA THR A 153 -0.89 -10.41 -26.07
C THR A 153 -0.66 -11.49 -24.99
N PRO A 154 -1.38 -12.62 -25.01
CA PRO A 154 -1.31 -13.62 -23.93
C PRO A 154 0.06 -14.26 -23.70
N SER A 155 0.90 -14.30 -24.74
CA SER A 155 2.27 -14.82 -24.65
C SER A 155 3.22 -13.88 -23.91
N ALA A 156 2.92 -12.58 -23.88
CA ALA A 156 3.74 -11.57 -23.21
C ALA A 156 3.20 -11.30 -21.81
N ARG A 157 3.93 -11.73 -20.79
CA ARG A 157 3.56 -11.43 -19.39
C ARG A 157 4.04 -10.05 -18.95
N TRP A 158 5.17 -9.62 -19.49
CA TRP A 158 5.88 -8.40 -19.11
C TRP A 158 6.00 -7.49 -20.33
N GLY A 159 6.00 -6.18 -20.09
CA GLY A 159 6.20 -5.17 -21.12
C GLY A 159 7.13 -4.06 -20.64
N LEU A 160 7.94 -3.51 -21.55
CA LEU A 160 8.78 -2.35 -21.32
C LEU A 160 8.33 -1.17 -22.18
N LEU A 161 8.21 0.01 -21.56
CA LEU A 161 7.90 1.27 -22.25
C LEU A 161 9.01 2.28 -21.96
N ALA A 162 9.65 2.83 -22.99
CA ALA A 162 10.79 3.72 -22.80
C ALA A 162 10.68 5.01 -23.64
N ASN A 163 10.88 6.16 -23.00
CA ASN A 163 10.94 7.48 -23.68
C ASN A 163 12.34 8.11 -23.64
N GLY A 164 13.34 7.33 -23.25
CA GLY A 164 14.73 7.76 -23.19
C GLY A 164 15.08 8.56 -21.94
N ARG A 165 14.13 9.04 -21.15
CA ARG A 165 14.36 9.56 -19.78
C ARG A 165 14.00 8.52 -18.72
N GLU A 166 12.98 7.74 -19.02
CA GLU A 166 12.40 6.74 -18.15
C GLU A 166 12.28 5.40 -18.89
N LEU A 167 12.39 4.31 -18.14
CA LEU A 167 12.04 2.96 -18.56
C LEU A 167 11.01 2.40 -17.58
N ARG A 168 9.81 2.07 -18.07
CA ARG A 168 8.71 1.49 -17.28
C ARG A 168 8.59 0.00 -17.54
N LEU A 169 8.37 -0.77 -16.48
CA LEU A 169 8.09 -2.20 -16.49
C LEU A 169 6.64 -2.45 -16.09
N TYR A 170 5.87 -2.96 -17.03
CA TYR A 170 4.46 -3.31 -16.88
C TYR A 170 4.26 -4.81 -16.74
N ARG A 171 3.24 -5.19 -15.95
CA ARG A 171 2.73 -6.55 -15.86
C ARG A 171 1.37 -6.64 -16.55
N ARG A 172 1.16 -7.70 -17.34
CA ARG A 172 -0.14 -8.02 -17.93
C ARG A 172 -1.22 -8.20 -16.85
N GLY A 173 -2.40 -7.63 -17.06
CA GLY A 173 -3.56 -7.69 -16.16
C GLY A 173 -3.55 -6.66 -15.04
N SER A 174 -2.74 -5.60 -15.14
CA SER A 174 -2.62 -4.54 -14.12
C SER A 174 -3.53 -3.32 -14.38
N GLN A 175 -4.36 -3.32 -15.44
CA GLN A 175 -5.15 -2.14 -15.86
C GLN A 175 -6.10 -1.60 -14.79
N VAL A 176 -6.63 -2.44 -13.90
CA VAL A 176 -7.58 -1.98 -12.86
C VAL A 176 -6.91 -1.06 -11.84
N SER A 177 -5.58 -1.14 -11.66
CA SER A 177 -4.84 -0.35 -10.67
C SER A 177 -3.54 0.29 -11.19
N ARG A 178 -3.29 0.24 -12.51
CA ARG A 178 -2.14 0.81 -13.25
C ARG A 178 -0.81 0.62 -12.51
N GLN A 179 -0.38 -0.63 -12.39
CA GLN A 179 0.81 -0.99 -11.62
C GLN A 179 2.05 -1.15 -12.51
N TYR A 180 3.08 -0.36 -12.25
CA TYR A 180 4.36 -0.48 -12.96
C TYR A 180 5.54 -0.02 -12.10
N LEU A 181 6.72 -0.54 -12.42
CA LEU A 181 7.99 0.03 -11.94
C LEU A 181 8.50 1.02 -12.97
N ALA A 182 8.91 2.21 -12.54
CA ALA A 182 9.47 3.26 -13.39
C ALA A 182 10.90 3.57 -12.96
N ALA A 183 11.85 3.38 -13.88
CA ALA A 183 13.24 3.78 -13.69
C ALA A 183 13.48 5.15 -14.31
N ASP A 184 13.68 6.17 -13.46
CA ASP A 184 14.04 7.52 -13.84
C ASP A 184 15.55 7.67 -13.88
N PHE A 185 16.11 7.74 -15.09
CA PHE A 185 17.55 7.77 -15.27
C PHE A 185 18.19 9.11 -14.91
N ASP A 186 17.42 10.18 -14.76
CA ASP A 186 18.00 11.43 -14.26
C ASP A 186 18.15 11.34 -12.73
N ALA A 187 17.12 10.87 -12.03
CA ALA A 187 17.19 10.66 -10.59
C ALA A 187 18.17 9.55 -10.17
N LEU A 188 18.25 8.43 -10.90
CA LEU A 188 19.20 7.34 -10.59
C LEU A 188 20.68 7.76 -10.64
N LEU A 189 20.98 8.84 -11.37
CA LEU A 189 22.32 9.39 -11.47
C LEU A 189 22.66 10.36 -10.33
N GLU A 190 21.68 10.80 -9.56
CA GLU A 190 21.85 11.70 -8.43
C GLU A 190 22.22 10.88 -7.18
N GLY A 191 23.51 10.86 -6.83
CA GLY A 191 24.00 10.24 -5.60
C GLY A 191 24.29 8.73 -5.72
N ASP A 192 24.41 8.08 -4.56
CA ASP A 192 24.77 6.66 -4.44
C ASP A 192 23.55 5.82 -4.03
N LEU A 193 22.64 5.64 -5.00
CA LEU A 193 21.35 4.97 -4.79
C LEU A 193 21.47 3.44 -4.94
N HIS A 194 22.27 2.78 -4.10
CA HIS A 194 22.62 1.36 -4.24
C HIS A 194 21.40 0.42 -4.37
N ASP A 195 20.39 0.62 -3.53
CA ASP A 195 19.20 -0.23 -3.51
C ASP A 195 18.34 -0.04 -4.76
N GLU A 196 18.27 1.18 -5.29
CA GLU A 196 17.55 1.48 -6.52
C GLU A 196 18.26 0.92 -7.76
N TRP A 197 19.59 0.98 -7.80
CA TRP A 197 20.39 0.29 -8.82
C TRP A 197 20.22 -1.23 -8.76
N THR A 198 20.14 -1.79 -7.55
CA THR A 198 19.85 -3.21 -7.34
C THR A 198 18.46 -3.57 -7.87
N ALA A 199 17.44 -2.76 -7.58
CA ALA A 199 16.08 -2.95 -8.09
C ALA A 199 16.02 -2.84 -9.62
N LEU A 200 16.70 -1.86 -10.22
CA LEU A 200 16.82 -1.73 -11.67
C LEU A 200 17.39 -3.01 -12.28
N TYR A 201 18.56 -3.43 -11.82
CA TYR A 201 19.25 -4.60 -12.36
C TYR A 201 18.45 -5.89 -12.16
N ALA A 202 17.86 -6.07 -10.98
CA ALA A 202 17.07 -7.25 -10.65
C ALA A 202 15.78 -7.34 -11.48
N CYS A 203 15.10 -6.22 -11.72
CA CYS A 203 13.76 -6.25 -12.32
C CYS A 203 13.75 -6.06 -13.83
N PHE A 204 14.67 -5.27 -14.39
CA PHE A 204 14.58 -4.85 -15.79
C PHE A 204 15.39 -5.70 -16.77
N ARG A 205 16.15 -6.70 -16.32
CA ARG A 205 16.94 -7.58 -17.21
C ARG A 205 16.08 -8.68 -17.85
N LYS A 206 16.43 -9.08 -19.08
CA LYS A 206 15.73 -10.14 -19.83
C LYS A 206 15.60 -11.44 -19.02
N ASP A 207 16.70 -11.90 -18.43
CA ASP A 207 16.75 -13.15 -17.66
C ASP A 207 15.81 -13.14 -16.45
N SER A 208 15.42 -11.96 -15.95
CA SER A 208 14.47 -11.86 -14.86
C SER A 208 13.02 -12.03 -15.33
N MET A 209 12.72 -11.76 -16.60
CA MET A 209 11.38 -11.79 -17.18
C MET A 209 11.05 -13.10 -17.89
N VAL A 210 12.06 -13.83 -18.35
CA VAL A 210 11.92 -15.10 -19.08
C VAL A 210 12.18 -16.28 -18.14
N SER A 211 11.52 -17.41 -18.39
CA SER A 211 11.82 -18.69 -17.74
C SER A 211 12.36 -19.68 -18.77
N GLU A 212 13.54 -20.26 -18.51
CA GLU A 212 14.18 -21.24 -19.41
C GLU A 212 13.35 -22.53 -19.62
N SER A 213 12.38 -22.81 -18.75
CA SER A 213 11.60 -24.06 -18.76
C SER A 213 10.09 -23.84 -18.90
N GLY A 214 9.65 -22.65 -19.30
CA GLY A 214 8.22 -22.28 -19.34
C GLY A 214 7.57 -22.18 -17.95
N GLY A 215 8.37 -22.12 -16.89
CA GLY A 215 7.94 -21.97 -15.50
C GLY A 215 7.77 -20.49 -15.09
N ARG A 216 7.83 -20.23 -13.79
CA ARG A 216 7.83 -18.87 -13.25
C ARG A 216 9.20 -18.22 -13.49
N SER A 217 9.20 -16.99 -14.00
CA SER A 217 10.41 -16.16 -14.12
C SER A 217 10.92 -15.71 -12.75
N PHE A 218 12.12 -15.13 -12.69
CA PHE A 218 12.61 -14.50 -11.45
C PHE A 218 11.63 -13.44 -10.94
N LEU A 219 11.13 -12.57 -11.83
CA LEU A 219 10.12 -11.56 -11.50
C LEU A 219 8.85 -12.15 -10.90
N ASP A 220 8.34 -13.24 -11.49
CA ASP A 220 7.13 -13.90 -10.96
C ASP A 220 7.34 -14.42 -9.53
N ARG A 221 8.54 -14.93 -9.24
CA ARG A 221 8.89 -15.43 -7.92
C ARG A 221 9.01 -14.28 -6.92
N ILE A 222 9.80 -13.24 -7.22
CA ILE A 222 9.96 -12.12 -6.30
C ILE A 222 8.64 -11.37 -6.08
N LEU A 223 7.76 -11.32 -7.08
CA LEU A 223 6.44 -10.73 -6.94
C LEU A 223 5.56 -11.55 -5.99
N GLN A 224 5.55 -12.87 -6.15
CA GLN A 224 4.83 -13.76 -5.25
C GLN A 224 5.37 -13.67 -3.81
N GLU A 225 6.69 -13.57 -3.65
CA GLU A 225 7.33 -13.39 -2.35
C GLU A 225 6.98 -12.03 -1.73
N SER A 226 6.95 -10.97 -2.52
CA SER A 226 6.53 -9.63 -2.11
C SER A 226 5.08 -9.58 -1.63
N GLU A 227 4.16 -10.23 -2.35
CA GLU A 227 2.76 -10.40 -1.93
C GLU A 227 2.66 -11.19 -0.62
N GLN A 228 3.42 -12.29 -0.49
CA GLN A 228 3.45 -13.08 0.74
C GLN A 228 4.04 -12.30 1.92
N HIS A 229 5.04 -11.46 1.65
CA HIS A 229 5.63 -10.59 2.65
C HIS A 229 4.62 -9.57 3.18
N SER A 230 3.91 -8.89 2.29
CA SER A 230 2.87 -7.91 2.64
C SER A 230 1.72 -8.55 3.44
N ARG A 231 1.26 -9.75 3.02
CA ARG A 231 0.22 -10.50 3.77
C ARG A 231 0.68 -10.88 5.18
N ARG A 232 1.93 -11.32 5.33
CA ARG A 232 2.50 -11.66 6.64
C ARG A 232 2.58 -10.43 7.55
N ILE A 233 3.04 -9.30 7.02
CA ILE A 233 3.06 -8.03 7.77
C ILE A 233 1.64 -7.68 8.26
N ALA A 234 0.62 -7.83 7.40
CA ALA A 234 -0.75 -7.55 7.78
C ALA A 234 -1.27 -8.49 8.88
N ASP A 235 -0.98 -9.79 8.79
CA ASP A 235 -1.34 -10.77 9.83
C ASP A 235 -0.65 -10.47 11.17
N ASP A 236 0.64 -10.14 11.15
CA ASP A 236 1.42 -9.79 12.35
C ASP A 236 0.93 -8.47 12.95
N LEU A 237 0.67 -7.47 12.11
CA LEU A 237 0.09 -6.20 12.54
C LEU A 237 -1.30 -6.40 13.14
N ARG A 238 -2.14 -7.31 12.62
CA ARG A 238 -3.46 -7.60 13.20
C ARG A 238 -3.36 -8.03 14.66
N GLU A 239 -2.47 -8.97 14.97
CA GLU A 239 -2.26 -9.43 16.35
C GLU A 239 -1.73 -8.30 17.24
N ASN A 240 -0.85 -7.45 16.70
CA ASN A 240 -0.34 -6.31 17.43
C ASN A 240 -1.40 -5.22 17.65
N VAL A 241 -2.29 -4.97 16.69
CA VAL A 241 -3.40 -4.02 16.84
C VAL A 241 -4.36 -4.51 17.93
N ARG A 242 -4.61 -5.83 18.02
CA ARG A 242 -5.37 -6.40 19.13
C ARG A 242 -4.71 -6.07 20.48
N ALA A 243 -3.40 -6.32 20.61
CA ALA A 243 -2.66 -5.99 21.82
C ALA A 243 -2.69 -4.49 22.14
N ALA A 244 -2.62 -3.62 21.12
CA ALA A 244 -2.77 -2.18 21.26
C ALA A 244 -4.16 -1.78 21.79
N VAL A 245 -5.24 -2.40 21.31
CA VAL A 245 -6.59 -2.15 21.84
C VAL A 245 -6.68 -2.52 23.32
N GLU A 246 -6.16 -3.69 23.70
CA GLU A 246 -6.17 -4.15 25.09
C GLU A 246 -5.34 -3.24 25.99
N ALA A 247 -4.19 -2.77 25.52
CA ALA A 247 -3.33 -1.83 26.24
C ALA A 247 -4.01 -0.45 26.42
N LEU A 248 -4.61 0.09 25.35
CA LEU A 248 -5.29 1.38 25.39
C LEU A 248 -6.50 1.36 26.31
N SER A 249 -7.42 0.39 26.09
CA SER A 249 -8.62 0.23 26.92
C SER A 249 -8.26 -0.08 28.38
N GLY A 250 -7.25 -0.94 28.58
CA GLY A 250 -6.72 -1.25 29.91
C GLY A 250 -6.11 -0.05 30.62
N GLY A 251 -5.49 0.88 29.88
CA GLY A 251 -4.95 2.12 30.41
C GLY A 251 -6.04 3.06 30.93
N VAL A 252 -7.13 3.22 30.18
CA VAL A 252 -8.29 4.01 30.60
C VAL A 252 -8.97 3.41 31.82
N ILE A 253 -9.14 2.09 31.85
CA ILE A 253 -9.77 1.40 32.99
C ILE A 253 -8.91 1.50 34.27
N ALA A 254 -7.59 1.43 34.12
CA ALA A 254 -6.66 1.49 35.24
C ALA A 254 -6.64 2.86 35.93
N ASP A 255 -6.91 3.94 35.20
CA ASP A 255 -7.08 5.27 35.78
C ASP A 255 -8.50 5.45 36.33
N ARG A 256 -8.65 5.37 37.65
CA ARG A 256 -9.94 5.56 38.33
C ARG A 256 -10.53 6.95 38.11
N SER A 257 -9.73 7.97 37.78
CA SER A 257 -10.26 9.30 37.48
C SER A 257 -11.11 9.30 36.21
N SER A 258 -10.75 8.46 35.24
CA SER A 258 -11.49 8.26 33.99
C SER A 258 -12.87 7.62 34.20
N TRP A 259 -13.14 6.98 35.35
CA TRP A 259 -14.44 6.35 35.61
C TRP A 259 -15.61 7.34 35.63
N ALA A 260 -15.33 8.62 35.92
CA ALA A 260 -16.32 9.68 35.82
C ALA A 260 -16.95 9.79 34.42
N LEU A 261 -16.23 9.38 33.36
CA LEU A 261 -16.69 9.40 31.97
C LEU A 261 -17.83 8.40 31.69
N TRP A 262 -18.04 7.41 32.55
CA TRP A 262 -19.14 6.45 32.46
C TRP A 262 -19.93 6.28 33.77
N GLY A 263 -19.95 7.34 34.59
CA GLY A 263 -20.81 7.41 35.79
C GLY A 263 -20.15 6.97 37.10
N GLY A 264 -18.81 6.90 37.16
CA GLY A 264 -18.03 6.73 38.40
C GLY A 264 -18.06 5.30 38.99
N ARG A 265 -18.61 4.34 38.26
CA ARG A 265 -18.73 2.93 38.68
C ARG A 265 -17.65 2.06 38.01
N PRO A 266 -17.32 0.88 38.59
CA PRO A 266 -16.49 -0.09 37.90
C PRO A 266 -17.03 -0.38 36.49
N PRO A 267 -16.16 -0.51 35.48
CA PRO A 267 -16.58 -0.67 34.10
C PRO A 267 -17.33 -2.00 33.93
N ASP A 268 -18.48 -1.95 33.28
CA ASP A 268 -19.30 -3.11 32.95
C ASP A 268 -19.15 -3.48 31.47
N ARG A 269 -19.94 -4.45 31.00
CA ARG A 269 -19.89 -4.92 29.62
C ARG A 269 -20.19 -3.81 28.61
N GLU A 270 -21.11 -2.91 28.91
CA GLU A 270 -21.47 -1.81 28.00
C GLU A 270 -20.29 -0.85 27.84
N VAL A 271 -19.60 -0.56 28.95
CA VAL A 271 -18.35 0.22 28.93
C VAL A 271 -17.26 -0.50 28.16
N ALA A 272 -17.11 -1.82 28.32
CA ALA A 272 -16.14 -2.61 27.56
C ALA A 272 -16.41 -2.55 26.04
N ASP A 273 -17.67 -2.73 25.62
CA ASP A 273 -18.08 -2.66 24.22
C ASP A 273 -17.91 -1.23 23.65
N ALA A 274 -18.13 -0.19 24.45
CA ALA A 274 -17.88 1.20 24.07
C ALA A 274 -16.38 1.47 23.90
N LEU A 275 -15.55 1.14 24.90
CA LEU A 275 -14.10 1.30 24.85
C LEU A 275 -13.47 0.53 23.69
N PHE A 276 -13.97 -0.66 23.37
CA PHE A 276 -13.53 -1.42 22.21
C PHE A 276 -13.75 -0.63 20.92
N ARG A 277 -14.98 -0.15 20.71
CA ARG A 277 -15.38 0.58 19.52
C ARG A 277 -14.60 1.89 19.36
N GLU A 278 -14.47 2.66 20.44
CA GLU A 278 -13.69 3.89 20.43
C GLU A 278 -12.19 3.63 20.22
N SER A 279 -11.66 2.55 20.81
CA SER A 279 -10.26 2.15 20.60
C SER A 279 -9.99 1.82 19.14
N LEU A 280 -10.94 1.19 18.44
CA LEU A 280 -10.82 1.01 17.00
C LEU A 280 -10.65 2.37 16.32
N PHE A 281 -11.53 3.34 16.53
CA PHE A 281 -11.40 4.67 15.92
C PHE A 281 -10.04 5.32 16.22
N VAL A 282 -9.57 5.28 17.46
CA VAL A 282 -8.25 5.82 17.81
C VAL A 282 -7.12 5.12 17.07
N LEU A 283 -7.12 3.78 17.02
CA LEU A 283 -6.10 3.05 16.29
C LEU A 283 -6.20 3.28 14.78
N TYR A 284 -7.40 3.42 14.21
CA TYR A 284 -7.57 3.82 12.81
C TYR A 284 -6.98 5.21 12.54
N ARG A 285 -7.14 6.18 13.44
CA ARG A 285 -6.51 7.51 13.30
C ARG A 285 -4.99 7.36 13.23
N ILE A 286 -4.39 6.57 14.12
CA ILE A 286 -2.94 6.32 14.14
C ILE A 286 -2.49 5.63 12.85
N LEU A 287 -3.17 4.55 12.45
CA LEU A 287 -2.83 3.79 11.25
C LEU A 287 -2.98 4.63 9.97
N PHE A 288 -4.01 5.46 9.89
CA PHE A 288 -4.22 6.40 8.78
C PHE A 288 -3.10 7.44 8.72
N ILE A 289 -2.71 8.01 9.86
CA ILE A 289 -1.60 8.97 9.92
C ILE A 289 -0.29 8.30 9.52
N ALA A 290 0.02 7.13 10.08
CA ALA A 290 1.23 6.38 9.73
C ALA A 290 1.27 6.05 8.24
N PHE A 291 0.15 5.64 7.64
CA PHE A 291 0.01 5.41 6.21
C PHE A 291 0.19 6.68 5.38
N ALA A 292 -0.39 7.79 5.83
CA ALA A 292 -0.31 9.09 5.15
C ALA A 292 1.10 9.68 5.20
N GLU A 293 1.79 9.61 6.35
CA GLU A 293 3.19 10.01 6.48
C GLU A 293 4.10 9.15 5.59
N ALA A 294 3.87 7.84 5.57
CA ALA A 294 4.68 6.92 4.78
C ALA A 294 4.55 7.16 3.27
N ARG A 295 3.43 7.74 2.80
CA ARG A 295 3.17 8.13 1.41
C ARG A 295 3.38 9.62 1.14
N ASP A 296 3.98 10.34 2.08
CA ASP A 296 4.22 11.79 2.00
C ASP A 296 2.95 12.62 1.71
N LEU A 297 1.79 12.11 2.16
CA LEU A 297 0.52 12.84 2.14
C LEU A 297 0.40 13.80 3.32
N LEU A 298 1.32 13.71 4.28
CA LEU A 298 1.53 14.66 5.37
C LEU A 298 2.98 15.17 5.26
N PRO A 299 3.30 16.36 5.78
CA PRO A 299 4.57 17.05 5.51
C PRO A 299 5.77 16.45 6.29
N ALA A 300 5.91 15.13 6.28
CA ALA A 300 6.98 14.40 6.93
C ALA A 300 8.33 14.60 6.20
N SER A 301 8.32 14.68 4.86
CA SER A 301 9.53 14.96 4.08
C SER A 301 9.82 16.47 3.93
N THR A 302 8.80 17.32 4.02
CA THR A 302 8.88 18.75 3.66
C THR A 302 8.98 19.70 4.85
N SER A 303 8.58 19.29 6.07
CA SER A 303 8.67 20.11 7.28
C SER A 303 9.44 19.37 8.38
N ASP A 304 10.59 19.91 8.75
CA ASP A 304 11.39 19.43 9.87
C ASP A 304 10.61 19.54 11.20
N LEU A 305 9.84 20.62 11.37
CA LEU A 305 9.01 20.85 12.54
C LEU A 305 7.95 19.76 12.70
N TYR A 306 7.23 19.43 11.62
CA TYR A 306 6.26 18.34 11.66
C TYR A 306 6.94 17.02 12.02
N ARG A 307 8.02 16.70 11.30
CA ARG A 307 8.76 15.44 11.47
C ARG A 307 9.27 15.27 12.90
N GLU A 308 9.83 16.32 13.50
CA GLU A 308 10.52 16.23 14.79
C GLU A 308 9.62 16.45 16.00
N ALA A 309 8.44 17.06 15.85
CA ALA A 309 7.57 17.39 16.98
C ALA A 309 6.19 16.73 16.95
N TYR A 310 5.63 16.43 15.78
CA TYR A 310 4.25 15.95 15.65
C TYR A 310 4.11 14.56 15.04
N SER A 311 5.05 14.17 14.18
CA SER A 311 4.88 12.95 13.37
C SER A 311 4.69 11.71 14.23
N PHE A 312 3.96 10.72 13.69
CA PHE A 312 3.88 9.43 14.34
C PHE A 312 5.27 8.79 14.41
N GLU A 313 6.12 8.96 13.38
CA GLU A 313 7.51 8.48 13.40
C GLU A 313 8.31 9.01 14.60
N HIS A 314 8.15 10.29 14.98
CA HIS A 314 8.75 10.84 16.19
C HIS A 314 8.33 10.07 17.45
N LEU A 315 7.04 9.74 17.57
CA LEU A 315 6.52 8.97 18.69
C LEU A 315 7.06 7.53 18.69
N ARG A 316 7.25 6.93 17.51
CA ARG A 316 7.90 5.61 17.38
C ARG A 316 9.34 5.67 17.86
N ASP A 317 10.11 6.67 17.40
CA ASP A 317 11.50 6.90 17.82
C ASP A 317 11.63 7.10 19.33
N PHE A 318 10.69 7.83 19.93
CA PHE A 318 10.63 8.00 21.37
C PHE A 318 10.42 6.66 22.09
N CYS A 319 9.53 5.81 21.56
CA CYS A 319 9.15 4.52 22.13
C CYS A 319 10.15 3.36 21.87
N ASP A 320 11.17 3.56 21.02
CA ASP A 320 12.27 2.61 20.88
C ASP A 320 13.09 2.47 22.17
N ARG A 321 13.12 3.53 22.98
CA ARG A 321 13.79 3.51 24.28
C ARG A 321 12.81 3.04 25.37
N PRO A 322 13.26 2.21 26.32
CA PRO A 322 12.45 1.91 27.50
C PRO A 322 12.13 3.18 28.28
N LEU A 323 10.92 3.25 28.83
CA LEU A 323 10.57 4.33 29.75
C LEU A 323 11.49 4.31 30.97
N ALA A 324 11.93 5.49 31.39
CA ALA A 324 12.70 5.62 32.63
C ALA A 324 11.84 5.20 33.83
N SER A 325 12.50 4.69 34.88
CA SER A 325 11.80 4.29 36.10
C SER A 325 11.08 5.49 36.71
N GLY A 326 9.77 5.36 36.95
CA GLY A 326 8.94 6.41 37.54
C GLY A 326 8.36 7.45 36.57
N THR A 327 8.67 7.40 35.27
CA THR A 327 8.10 8.34 34.28
C THR A 327 6.85 7.82 33.58
N GLY A 328 6.47 6.57 33.82
CA GLY A 328 5.36 5.92 33.11
C GLY A 328 3.95 6.34 33.53
N ASP A 329 3.81 7.21 34.54
CA ASP A 329 2.53 7.79 35.01
C ASP A 329 2.17 9.12 34.32
N GLY A 330 3.09 9.68 33.54
CA GLY A 330 2.84 10.87 32.70
C GLY A 330 1.83 10.58 31.58
N THR A 331 1.39 11.63 30.88
CA THR A 331 0.40 11.56 29.78
C THR A 331 0.94 12.13 28.47
N TYR A 332 2.27 12.32 28.36
CA TYR A 332 2.92 12.99 27.22
C TYR A 332 2.57 12.32 25.88
N LEU A 333 2.63 10.99 25.80
CA LEU A 333 2.38 10.26 24.56
C LEU A 333 0.92 10.39 24.12
N TRP A 334 -0.01 10.34 25.08
CA TRP A 334 -1.43 10.49 24.79
C TRP A 334 -1.76 11.91 24.35
N GLU A 335 -1.28 12.92 25.07
CA GLU A 335 -1.49 14.32 24.73
C GLU A 335 -0.87 14.70 23.37
N SER A 336 0.28 14.12 23.04
CA SER A 336 0.94 14.29 21.73
C SER A 336 0.12 13.69 20.60
N LEU A 337 -0.40 12.46 20.77
CA LEU A 337 -1.31 11.84 19.80
C LEU A 337 -2.59 12.65 19.62
N GLN A 338 -3.19 13.14 20.70
CA GLN A 338 -4.37 14.00 20.62
C GLN A 338 -4.08 15.32 19.90
N ALA A 339 -2.89 15.91 20.11
CA ALA A 339 -2.46 17.11 19.39
C ALA A 339 -2.32 16.83 17.89
N LEU A 340 -1.71 15.71 17.52
CA LEU A 340 -1.60 15.25 16.14
C LEU A 340 -2.98 15.00 15.50
N PHE A 341 -3.92 14.37 16.21
CA PHE A 341 -5.29 14.16 15.71
C PHE A 341 -6.00 15.49 15.45
N ARG A 342 -5.84 16.49 16.33
CA ARG A 342 -6.39 17.83 16.13
C ARG A 342 -5.74 18.52 14.93
N LEU A 343 -4.42 18.45 14.81
CA LEU A 343 -3.67 19.03 13.70
C LEU A 343 -4.15 18.50 12.34
N VAL A 344 -4.33 17.19 12.22
CA VAL A 344 -4.83 16.56 10.98
C VAL A 344 -6.30 16.89 10.72
N ARG A 345 -7.14 16.92 11.76
CA ARG A 345 -8.58 17.22 11.65
C ARG A 345 -8.84 18.66 11.23
N ASP A 346 -8.22 19.60 11.94
CA ASP A 346 -8.50 21.03 11.82
C ASP A 346 -7.62 21.69 10.75
N GLY A 347 -6.52 21.02 10.37
CA GLY A 347 -5.50 21.57 9.49
C GLY A 347 -4.65 22.65 10.16
N HIS A 348 -3.63 23.10 9.44
CA HIS A 348 -2.81 24.24 9.83
C HIS A 348 -2.38 25.03 8.61
N ARG A 349 -2.56 26.36 8.67
CA ARG A 349 -2.04 27.30 7.68
C ARG A 349 -0.74 27.87 8.23
N GLY A 350 0.40 27.50 7.64
CA GLY A 350 1.73 27.87 8.13
C GLY A 350 2.73 26.78 7.86
N ASP A 351 3.81 26.74 8.64
CA ASP A 351 4.73 25.60 8.69
C ASP A 351 4.44 24.80 9.98
N PRO A 352 3.98 23.54 9.90
CA PRO A 352 3.72 22.77 8.67
C PRO A 352 2.39 23.07 7.98
N GLU A 353 2.38 23.13 6.65
CA GLU A 353 1.13 23.33 5.90
C GLU A 353 0.37 22.00 5.83
N ILE A 354 -0.83 21.97 6.44
CA ILE A 354 -1.66 20.76 6.49
C ILE A 354 -3.08 21.14 6.14
N ALA A 355 -3.59 20.58 5.04
CA ALA A 355 -4.99 20.70 4.69
C ALA A 355 -5.87 19.95 5.72
N PRO A 356 -6.99 20.55 6.16
CA PRO A 356 -7.89 19.89 7.10
C PRO A 356 -8.44 18.59 6.50
N ARG A 357 -8.38 17.51 7.27
CA ARG A 357 -9.02 16.23 6.94
C ARG A 357 -10.22 16.04 7.85
N SER A 358 -11.28 16.79 7.54
CA SER A 358 -12.57 16.68 8.22
C SER A 358 -13.29 15.42 7.72
N GLY A 359 -13.65 14.54 8.64
CA GLY A 359 -14.36 13.29 8.34
C GLY A 359 -14.66 12.52 9.61
N GLU A 360 -15.55 11.52 9.51
CA GLU A 360 -16.02 10.77 10.68
C GLU A 360 -14.88 10.14 11.48
N LEU A 361 -13.78 9.74 10.82
CA LEU A 361 -12.64 9.11 11.48
C LEU A 361 -12.02 9.99 12.57
N PHE A 362 -11.90 11.30 12.33
CA PHE A 362 -11.30 12.26 13.26
C PHE A 362 -12.35 13.04 14.08
N ALA A 363 -13.63 12.72 13.92
CA ALA A 363 -14.71 13.35 14.66
C ALA A 363 -14.63 12.98 16.16
N PRO A 364 -14.60 13.96 17.09
CA PRO A 364 -14.52 13.71 18.54
C PRO A 364 -15.65 12.80 19.05
N GLU A 365 -16.80 12.82 18.40
CA GLU A 365 -17.98 12.04 18.77
C GLU A 365 -17.77 10.54 18.65
N ARG A 366 -16.78 10.10 17.85
CA ARG A 366 -16.46 8.69 17.65
C ARG A 366 -15.57 8.10 18.75
N ALA A 367 -14.94 8.93 19.58
CA ALA A 367 -14.03 8.50 20.64
C ALA A 367 -14.17 9.35 21.92
N ARG A 368 -15.41 9.61 22.36
CA ARG A 368 -15.69 10.57 23.45
C ARG A 368 -15.08 10.15 24.78
N ILE A 369 -15.14 8.86 25.12
CA ILE A 369 -14.56 8.35 26.36
C ILE A 369 -13.03 8.43 26.27
N LEU A 370 -12.44 7.94 25.19
CA LEU A 370 -10.98 7.94 25.04
C LEU A 370 -10.42 9.36 24.97
N ASP A 371 -11.04 10.26 24.20
CA ASP A 371 -10.59 11.65 24.06
C ASP A 371 -10.69 12.43 25.38
N GLY A 372 -11.61 12.04 26.27
CA GLY A 372 -11.75 12.59 27.63
C GLY A 372 -10.92 11.89 28.71
N ALA A 373 -10.34 10.72 28.41
CA ALA A 373 -9.59 9.91 29.36
C ALA A 373 -8.15 10.36 29.51
N ARG A 374 -7.59 10.10 30.70
CA ARG A 374 -6.14 10.17 30.92
C ARG A 374 -5.55 8.79 30.74
N VAL A 375 -4.53 8.69 29.89
CA VAL A 375 -3.89 7.40 29.62
C VAL A 375 -2.40 7.53 29.89
N ALA A 376 -1.93 6.77 30.87
CA ALA A 376 -0.54 6.85 31.32
C ALA A 376 0.43 6.35 30.24
N ASP A 377 1.61 6.97 30.16
CA ASP A 377 2.62 6.73 29.14
C ASP A 377 3.06 5.26 29.08
N ARG A 378 3.03 4.51 30.19
CA ARG A 378 3.29 3.06 30.17
C ARG A 378 2.35 2.26 29.25
N TYR A 379 1.09 2.69 29.13
CA TYR A 379 0.10 2.03 28.28
C TYR A 379 0.26 2.52 26.84
N LEU A 380 0.44 3.83 26.62
CA LEU A 380 0.65 4.36 25.27
C LEU A 380 1.97 3.92 24.66
N HIS A 381 3.01 3.76 25.46
CA HIS A 381 4.27 3.17 25.02
C HIS A 381 4.06 1.75 24.51
N ALA A 382 3.29 0.93 25.22
CA ALA A 382 2.91 -0.41 24.76
C ALA A 382 2.08 -0.38 23.46
N VAL A 383 1.13 0.56 23.33
CA VAL A 383 0.34 0.78 22.11
C VAL A 383 1.26 1.12 20.93
N ILE A 384 2.10 2.15 21.07
CA ILE A 384 2.99 2.60 20.02
C ILE A 384 3.99 1.51 19.65
N GLN A 385 4.56 0.78 20.63
CA GLN A 385 5.46 -0.34 20.35
C GLN A 385 4.76 -1.48 19.60
N ALA A 386 3.52 -1.81 19.96
CA ALA A 386 2.75 -2.83 19.26
C ALA A 386 2.51 -2.42 17.80
N LEU A 387 2.13 -1.16 17.57
CA LEU A 387 1.96 -0.63 16.21
C LEU A 387 3.29 -0.44 15.47
N SER A 388 4.42 -0.35 16.15
CA SER A 388 5.70 -0.04 15.52
C SER A 388 6.51 -1.26 15.12
N LEU A 389 6.44 -2.35 15.89
CA LEU A 389 7.42 -3.43 15.84
C LEU A 389 6.79 -4.77 15.44
N ASP A 390 7.33 -5.38 14.41
CA ASP A 390 7.15 -6.79 14.10
C ASP A 390 7.96 -7.65 15.08
N ARG A 391 7.26 -8.45 15.89
CA ARG A 391 7.83 -9.36 16.89
C ARG A 391 7.69 -10.83 16.50
N SER A 392 7.22 -11.15 15.29
CA SER A 392 6.97 -12.53 14.84
C SER A 392 8.26 -13.32 14.56
N GLY A 393 9.40 -12.63 14.42
CA GLY A 393 10.72 -13.21 14.17
C GLY A 393 11.27 -14.05 15.33
N ARG A 394 11.25 -15.39 15.19
CA ARG A 394 11.96 -16.31 16.09
C ARG A 394 13.48 -16.16 15.91
N ARG A 395 14.13 -15.39 16.79
CA ARG A 395 15.61 -15.18 16.98
C ARG A 395 16.22 -13.90 16.40
N GLY A 396 15.44 -12.96 15.87
CA GLY A 396 15.94 -11.65 15.41
C GLY A 396 15.61 -10.50 16.38
N ALA A 397 16.30 -9.36 16.25
CA ALA A 397 15.81 -8.12 16.84
C ALA A 397 14.45 -7.75 16.22
N PRO A 398 13.52 -7.12 16.97
CA PRO A 398 12.26 -6.65 16.42
C PRO A 398 12.53 -5.70 15.25
N SER A 399 11.88 -5.93 14.11
CA SER A 399 11.95 -5.00 12.97
C SER A 399 10.79 -4.03 13.00
N ARG A 400 10.96 -2.82 12.46
CA ARG A 400 9.86 -1.87 12.33
C ARG A 400 8.89 -2.26 11.22
N PHE A 401 7.59 -2.10 11.45
CA PHE A 401 6.62 -2.16 10.37
C PHE A 401 6.82 -0.98 9.41
N SER A 402 6.74 -1.28 8.12
CA SER A 402 6.68 -0.30 7.05
C SER A 402 5.23 -0.15 6.60
N TYR A 403 4.64 1.00 6.89
CA TYR A 403 3.27 1.33 6.52
C TYR A 403 3.10 1.60 5.02
N LEU A 404 4.20 1.71 4.27
CA LEU A 404 4.19 1.74 2.81
C LEU A 404 3.67 0.44 2.20
N ASP A 405 3.97 -0.70 2.82
CA ASP A 405 3.64 -2.03 2.29
C ASP A 405 2.20 -2.47 2.57
N LEU A 406 1.48 -1.70 3.39
CA LEU A 406 0.09 -1.95 3.71
C LEU A 406 -0.78 -1.27 2.66
N GLY A 407 -1.34 -2.05 1.74
CA GLY A 407 -2.39 -1.59 0.82
C GLY A 407 -3.75 -1.44 1.52
N VAL A 408 -4.71 -0.81 0.83
CA VAL A 408 -6.10 -0.64 1.31
C VAL A 408 -6.73 -1.99 1.68
N ASP A 409 -6.51 -3.01 0.86
CA ASP A 409 -6.97 -4.38 1.11
C ASP A 409 -6.43 -4.96 2.43
N GLN A 410 -5.14 -4.73 2.72
CA GLN A 410 -4.49 -5.26 3.93
C GLN A 410 -5.00 -4.56 5.18
N LEU A 411 -5.15 -3.23 5.13
CA LEU A 411 -5.78 -2.48 6.22
C LEU A 411 -7.19 -3.01 6.48
N GLY A 412 -8.03 -3.17 5.44
CA GLY A 412 -9.37 -3.75 5.57
C GLY A 412 -9.37 -5.10 6.30
N SER A 413 -8.47 -6.00 5.93
CA SER A 413 -8.35 -7.33 6.54
C SER A 413 -8.00 -7.33 8.03
N ILE A 414 -7.19 -6.35 8.47
CA ILE A 414 -6.81 -6.19 9.88
C ILE A 414 -8.07 -5.90 10.69
N TYR A 415 -8.91 -4.99 10.21
CA TYR A 415 -10.12 -4.56 10.90
C TYR A 415 -11.22 -5.60 10.92
N GLU A 416 -11.46 -6.27 9.80
CA GLU A 416 -12.39 -7.41 9.78
C GLU A 416 -11.99 -8.47 10.79
N GLY A 417 -10.69 -8.72 10.90
CA GLY A 417 -10.14 -9.60 11.92
C GLY A 417 -10.52 -9.17 13.34
N LEU A 418 -10.40 -7.88 13.63
CA LEU A 418 -10.72 -7.32 14.94
C LEU A 418 -12.21 -7.36 15.27
N LEU A 419 -13.10 -7.19 14.29
CA LEU A 419 -14.55 -7.26 14.49
C LEU A 419 -15.04 -8.66 14.92
N SER A 420 -14.20 -9.69 14.75
CA SER A 420 -14.51 -11.04 15.23
C SER A 420 -14.32 -11.21 16.76
N TYR A 421 -13.75 -10.22 17.42
CA TYR A 421 -13.50 -10.22 18.86
C TYR A 421 -14.67 -9.63 19.65
N GLN A 422 -14.77 -10.05 20.90
CA GLN A 422 -15.65 -9.46 21.90
C GLN A 422 -14.83 -8.89 23.04
N ALA A 423 -15.21 -7.69 23.47
CA ALA A 423 -14.64 -7.06 24.64
C ALA A 423 -15.22 -7.66 25.91
N GLU A 424 -14.35 -7.97 26.85
CA GLU A 424 -14.72 -8.48 28.16
C GLU A 424 -13.82 -7.84 29.22
N ILE A 425 -14.39 -7.59 30.40
CA ILE A 425 -13.62 -7.23 31.59
C ILE A 425 -13.60 -8.47 32.47
N THR A 426 -12.40 -8.93 32.82
CA THR A 426 -12.24 -10.13 33.63
C THR A 426 -12.89 -9.96 34.99
N THR A 427 -13.72 -10.91 35.38
CA THR A 427 -14.38 -10.96 36.70
C THR A 427 -13.68 -11.93 37.66
N GLU A 428 -12.66 -12.64 37.17
CA GLU A 428 -11.87 -13.61 37.92
C GLU A 428 -10.49 -13.77 37.25
N PRO A 429 -9.51 -14.39 37.92
CA PRO A 429 -8.20 -14.63 37.33
C PRO A 429 -8.28 -15.55 36.09
N MET A 430 -7.64 -15.12 35.00
CA MET A 430 -7.60 -15.82 33.73
C MET A 430 -6.19 -16.29 33.39
N VAL A 431 -6.10 -17.33 32.58
CA VAL A 431 -4.85 -17.88 32.06
C VAL A 431 -4.95 -18.14 30.57
N GLU A 432 -3.81 -18.08 29.88
CA GLU A 432 -3.70 -18.52 28.50
C GLU A 432 -3.55 -20.05 28.45
N ALA A 433 -4.40 -20.71 27.66
CA ALA A 433 -4.39 -22.14 27.47
C ALA A 433 -4.59 -22.51 25.99
N ARG A 434 -4.17 -23.71 25.58
CA ARG A 434 -4.49 -24.29 24.27
C ARG A 434 -5.28 -25.57 24.42
N VAL A 435 -6.07 -25.91 23.41
CA VAL A 435 -6.74 -27.20 23.36
C VAL A 435 -5.70 -28.32 23.25
N ALA A 436 -5.85 -29.36 24.06
CA ALA A 436 -5.01 -30.54 24.02
C ALA A 436 -5.46 -31.48 22.89
N ALA A 437 -4.56 -31.78 21.95
CA ALA A 437 -4.74 -32.87 21.00
C ALA A 437 -3.69 -33.95 21.29
N ARG A 438 -4.13 -35.11 21.80
CA ARG A 438 -3.23 -36.21 22.24
C ARG A 438 -2.16 -35.73 23.25
N GLY A 439 -2.56 -34.93 24.23
CA GLY A 439 -1.66 -34.43 25.29
C GLY A 439 -0.69 -33.34 24.85
N LYS A 440 -0.75 -32.88 23.59
CA LYS A 440 0.06 -31.74 23.10
C LYS A 440 -0.82 -30.52 22.87
N PRO A 441 -0.35 -29.31 23.21
CA PRO A 441 -1.09 -28.08 22.93
C PRO A 441 -1.19 -27.87 21.41
N LYS A 442 -2.41 -27.77 20.89
CA LYS A 442 -2.69 -27.59 19.46
C LYS A 442 -3.80 -26.55 19.27
N GLY A 443 -3.68 -25.78 18.21
CA GLY A 443 -4.65 -24.74 17.86
C GLY A 443 -4.34 -23.40 18.53
N GLU A 444 -5.34 -22.52 18.47
CA GLU A 444 -5.25 -21.13 18.93
C GLU A 444 -5.13 -21.03 20.46
N VAL A 445 -4.47 -19.98 20.93
CA VAL A 445 -4.42 -19.65 22.35
C VAL A 445 -5.79 -19.10 22.76
N LEU A 446 -6.35 -19.69 23.82
CA LEU A 446 -7.60 -19.31 24.44
C LEU A 446 -7.30 -18.65 25.78
N VAL A 447 -8.02 -17.58 26.10
CA VAL A 447 -8.03 -17.02 27.45
C VAL A 447 -9.25 -17.56 28.18
N VAL A 448 -9.01 -18.28 29.27
CA VAL A 448 -10.01 -18.99 30.07
C VAL A 448 -9.79 -18.72 31.56
N PRO A 449 -10.81 -18.85 32.41
CA PRO A 449 -10.61 -18.78 33.85
C PRO A 449 -9.61 -19.83 34.33
N GLU A 450 -8.73 -19.47 35.27
CA GLU A 450 -7.70 -20.38 35.80
C GLU A 450 -8.32 -21.69 36.31
N ARG A 451 -9.40 -21.58 37.07
CA ARG A 451 -10.19 -22.72 37.58
C ARG A 451 -10.71 -23.66 36.50
N VAL A 452 -10.97 -23.15 35.29
CA VAL A 452 -11.47 -23.96 34.16
C VAL A 452 -10.30 -24.69 33.50
N CYS A 453 -9.15 -24.02 33.36
CA CYS A 453 -7.95 -24.65 32.83
C CYS A 453 -7.46 -25.79 33.74
N GLU A 454 -7.41 -25.58 35.06
CA GLU A 454 -6.95 -26.58 36.03
C GLU A 454 -7.84 -27.83 36.07
N ARG A 455 -9.15 -27.67 35.86
CA ARG A 455 -10.13 -28.76 35.93
C ARG A 455 -10.32 -29.50 34.61
N SER A 456 -9.74 -29.02 33.52
CA SER A 456 -9.96 -29.57 32.18
C SER A 456 -8.75 -30.37 31.71
N SER A 457 -8.95 -31.66 31.41
CA SER A 457 -7.96 -32.50 30.73
C SER A 457 -7.77 -32.13 29.24
N HIS A 458 -8.63 -31.24 28.71
CA HIS A 458 -8.61 -30.78 27.33
C HIS A 458 -7.90 -29.45 27.14
N LEU A 459 -7.42 -28.81 28.22
CA LEU A 459 -6.71 -27.54 28.17
C LEU A 459 -5.31 -27.70 28.73
N VAL A 460 -4.33 -27.14 28.04
CA VAL A 460 -2.94 -27.06 28.50
C VAL A 460 -2.62 -25.59 28.66
N ARG A 461 -2.30 -25.18 29.90
CA ARG A 461 -1.77 -23.84 30.18
C ARG A 461 -0.51 -23.61 29.34
N VAL A 462 -0.46 -22.49 28.62
CA VAL A 462 0.68 -22.15 27.75
C VAL A 462 1.56 -21.04 28.30
N SER A 463 1.08 -20.32 29.31
CA SER A 463 1.80 -19.24 29.98
C SER A 463 1.57 -19.29 31.48
N ASP A 464 2.62 -19.08 32.27
CA ASP A 464 2.52 -18.94 33.72
C ASP A 464 2.00 -17.55 34.13
N VAL A 465 1.88 -16.61 33.19
CA VAL A 465 1.35 -15.27 33.46
C VAL A 465 -0.14 -15.35 33.79
N LEU A 466 -0.49 -14.88 34.99
CA LEU A 466 -1.87 -14.74 35.44
C LEU A 466 -2.42 -13.38 34.99
N ILE A 467 -3.59 -13.38 34.37
CA ILE A 467 -4.32 -12.17 34.03
C ILE A 467 -5.29 -11.89 35.18
N PRO A 468 -5.12 -10.81 35.96
CA PRO A 468 -5.95 -10.54 37.13
C PRO A 468 -7.37 -10.14 36.74
N GLU A 469 -8.25 -10.14 37.74
CA GLU A 469 -9.58 -9.53 37.67
C GLU A 469 -9.49 -8.01 37.36
N GLY A 470 -10.50 -7.48 36.67
CA GLY A 470 -10.60 -6.08 36.28
C GLY A 470 -9.77 -5.70 35.05
N ARG A 471 -9.29 -6.69 34.27
CA ARG A 471 -8.54 -6.48 33.03
C ARG A 471 -9.45 -6.50 31.82
N PHE A 472 -9.22 -5.57 30.91
CA PHE A 472 -9.83 -5.57 29.59
C PHE A 472 -9.16 -6.61 28.70
N LEU A 473 -9.94 -7.44 28.02
CA LEU A 473 -9.47 -8.44 27.07
C LEU A 473 -10.36 -8.51 25.84
N LEU A 474 -9.75 -8.83 24.70
CA LEU A 474 -10.45 -9.22 23.50
C LEU A 474 -10.45 -10.74 23.36
N ARG A 475 -11.63 -11.33 23.30
CA ARG A 475 -11.80 -12.79 23.12
C ARG A 475 -12.31 -13.11 21.73
N ALA A 476 -11.64 -14.05 21.07
CA ALA A 476 -12.06 -14.53 19.76
C ALA A 476 -13.43 -15.21 19.87
N GLY A 477 -14.43 -14.70 19.14
CA GLY A 477 -15.80 -15.22 19.13
C GLY A 477 -15.91 -16.51 18.31
N GLY A 478 -15.31 -17.61 18.77
CA GLY A 478 -15.18 -18.88 18.02
C GLY A 478 -16.49 -19.48 17.47
N ALA A 479 -17.66 -19.15 18.05
CA ALA A 479 -18.96 -19.66 17.62
C ALA A 479 -19.73 -18.75 16.63
N ARG A 480 -19.40 -17.46 16.51
CA ARG A 480 -20.14 -16.52 15.64
C ARG A 480 -19.58 -16.36 14.23
N ARG A 481 -18.30 -16.67 13.98
CA ARG A 481 -17.73 -16.67 12.61
C ARG A 481 -18.49 -17.59 11.64
N LYS A 482 -19.00 -18.73 12.14
CA LYS A 482 -19.88 -19.63 11.35
C LYS A 482 -21.34 -19.16 11.27
N ALA A 483 -21.78 -18.28 12.19
CA ALA A 483 -23.17 -17.84 12.28
C ALA A 483 -23.44 -16.51 11.56
N SER A 484 -22.42 -15.64 11.39
CA SER A 484 -22.57 -14.35 10.68
C SER A 484 -22.40 -14.44 9.17
N GLY A 485 -21.93 -15.58 8.63
CA GLY A 485 -21.73 -15.77 7.19
C GLY A 485 -20.68 -14.84 6.56
N SER A 486 -19.83 -14.21 7.38
CA SER A 486 -18.84 -13.21 6.95
C SER A 486 -17.65 -13.87 6.25
N TYR A 487 -17.86 -14.35 5.04
CA TYR A 487 -16.82 -14.82 4.13
C TYR A 487 -16.43 -13.69 3.19
N TYR A 488 -15.13 -13.39 3.19
CA TYR A 488 -14.55 -12.36 2.34
C TYR A 488 -14.67 -12.70 0.84
N THR A 489 -14.88 -11.68 0.02
CA THR A 489 -14.74 -11.79 -1.43
C THR A 489 -13.29 -11.50 -1.81
N PRO A 490 -12.52 -12.50 -2.33
CA PRO A 490 -11.17 -12.27 -2.80
C PRO A 490 -11.03 -11.02 -3.67
N SER A 491 -10.05 -10.16 -3.41
CA SER A 491 -9.81 -8.92 -4.15
C SER A 491 -9.85 -9.11 -5.68
N PRO A 492 -9.24 -10.16 -6.26
CA PRO A 492 -9.35 -10.42 -7.70
C PRO A 492 -10.78 -10.70 -8.19
N LEU A 493 -11.59 -11.35 -7.36
CA LEU A 493 -13.00 -11.63 -7.69
C LEU A 493 -13.85 -10.36 -7.56
N ALA A 494 -13.64 -9.57 -6.51
CA ALA A 494 -14.32 -8.29 -6.33
C ALA A 494 -14.01 -7.34 -7.50
N ALA A 495 -12.75 -7.22 -7.91
CA ALA A 495 -12.32 -6.42 -9.05
C ALA A 495 -13.06 -6.79 -10.34
N VAL A 496 -13.09 -8.08 -10.71
CA VAL A 496 -13.77 -8.55 -11.93
C VAL A 496 -15.27 -8.27 -11.88
N MET A 497 -15.92 -8.47 -10.73
CA MET A 497 -17.35 -8.22 -10.58
C MET A 497 -17.68 -6.73 -10.71
N VAL A 498 -16.88 -5.86 -10.09
CA VAL A 498 -17.00 -4.40 -10.20
C VAL A 498 -16.78 -3.96 -11.64
N GLU A 499 -15.73 -4.45 -12.30
CA GLU A 499 -15.44 -4.15 -13.71
C GLU A 499 -16.65 -4.47 -14.58
N LYS A 500 -17.17 -5.69 -14.50
CA LYS A 500 -18.33 -6.12 -15.31
C LYS A 500 -19.60 -5.34 -15.00
N ALA A 501 -19.76 -4.83 -13.76
CA ALA A 501 -20.91 -4.05 -13.36
C ALA A 501 -20.83 -2.58 -13.82
N LEU A 502 -19.66 -1.96 -13.72
CA LEU A 502 -19.49 -0.52 -13.97
C LEU A 502 -19.04 -0.19 -15.40
N GLN A 503 -18.30 -1.08 -16.07
CA GLN A 503 -17.79 -0.85 -17.42
C GLN A 503 -18.89 -0.44 -18.43
N PRO A 504 -20.07 -1.09 -18.48
CA PRO A 504 -21.14 -0.68 -19.41
C PRO A 504 -21.72 0.70 -19.13
N LEU A 505 -21.54 1.25 -17.92
CA LEU A 505 -21.96 2.60 -17.56
C LEU A 505 -20.88 3.63 -17.86
N ILE A 506 -19.61 3.25 -17.68
CA ILE A 506 -18.45 4.11 -17.85
C ILE A 506 -18.12 4.33 -19.34
N GLU A 507 -18.12 3.26 -20.14
CA GLU A 507 -17.70 3.31 -21.55
C GLU A 507 -18.46 4.37 -22.38
N PRO A 508 -19.80 4.46 -22.33
CA PRO A 508 -20.53 5.48 -23.08
C PRO A 508 -20.15 6.92 -22.66
N ILE A 509 -19.83 7.14 -21.37
CA ILE A 509 -19.41 8.46 -20.88
C ILE A 509 -18.04 8.80 -21.46
N LEU A 510 -17.10 7.85 -21.39
CA LEU A 510 -15.76 8.01 -21.92
C LEU A 510 -15.78 8.26 -23.44
N GLU A 511 -16.61 7.56 -24.20
CA GLU A 511 -16.78 7.77 -25.64
C GLU A 511 -17.36 9.16 -25.93
N GLY A 512 -18.44 9.55 -25.26
CA GLY A 512 -19.06 10.88 -25.44
C GLY A 512 -18.13 12.05 -25.07
N CYS A 513 -17.19 11.83 -24.14
CA CYS A 513 -16.15 12.82 -23.82
C CYS A 513 -15.12 13.00 -24.95
N ALA A 514 -14.91 11.98 -25.79
CA ALA A 514 -14.02 12.04 -26.95
C ALA A 514 -14.72 12.60 -28.20
N LEU A 515 -16.03 12.40 -28.32
CA LEU A 515 -16.83 12.91 -29.44
C LEU A 515 -17.08 14.42 -29.31
N ARG A 516 -17.45 15.05 -30.42
CA ARG A 516 -17.75 16.48 -30.50
C ARG A 516 -19.07 16.69 -31.22
N ASP A 517 -19.96 17.48 -30.61
CA ASP A 517 -21.21 17.91 -31.21
C ASP A 517 -20.96 18.83 -32.43
N ALA A 518 -22.03 19.16 -33.16
CA ALA A 518 -21.94 20.05 -34.33
C ALA A 518 -21.35 21.45 -34.01
N GLY A 519 -21.32 21.85 -32.73
CA GLY A 519 -20.72 23.09 -32.24
C GLY A 519 -19.29 22.93 -31.70
N GLY A 520 -18.69 21.74 -31.82
CA GLY A 520 -17.33 21.46 -31.36
C GLY A 520 -17.20 21.23 -29.85
N ARG A 521 -18.31 21.03 -29.11
CA ARG A 521 -18.29 20.73 -27.67
C ARG A 521 -18.36 19.22 -27.42
N PRO A 522 -17.79 18.71 -26.32
CA PRO A 522 -17.95 17.30 -25.95
C PRO A 522 -19.43 16.91 -25.84
N GLU A 523 -19.78 15.70 -26.29
CA GLU A 523 -21.16 15.20 -26.21
C GLU A 523 -21.55 14.82 -24.77
N ARG A 524 -20.57 14.47 -23.95
CA ARG A 524 -20.71 14.11 -22.53
C ARG A 524 -19.67 14.79 -21.66
N SER A 525 -19.90 14.77 -20.35
CA SER A 525 -19.04 15.43 -19.36
C SER A 525 -18.39 14.42 -18.40
N PRO A 526 -17.12 14.63 -17.95
CA PRO A 526 -16.48 13.81 -16.93
C PRO A 526 -17.29 13.73 -15.63
N GLU A 527 -18.02 14.79 -15.31
CA GLU A 527 -18.87 14.90 -14.12
C GLU A 527 -19.97 13.82 -14.07
N GLU A 528 -20.40 13.26 -15.20
CA GLU A 528 -21.35 12.13 -15.23
C GLU A 528 -20.81 10.89 -14.50
N ILE A 529 -19.48 10.72 -14.41
CA ILE A 529 -18.86 9.64 -13.62
C ILE A 529 -19.02 9.92 -12.12
N LEU A 530 -18.95 11.18 -11.70
CA LEU A 530 -19.12 11.58 -10.30
C LEU A 530 -20.57 11.43 -9.81
N ASP A 531 -21.52 11.44 -10.75
CA ASP A 531 -22.95 11.24 -10.46
C ASP A 531 -23.32 9.76 -10.26
N LEU A 532 -22.41 8.82 -10.57
CA LEU A 532 -22.64 7.39 -10.36
C LEU A 532 -22.66 7.05 -8.86
N THR A 533 -23.75 6.43 -8.41
CA THR A 533 -23.90 5.96 -7.03
C THR A 533 -23.78 4.43 -6.96
N VAL A 534 -22.82 3.94 -6.18
CA VAL A 534 -22.60 2.50 -5.96
C VAL A 534 -23.03 2.12 -4.54
N ILE A 535 -23.84 1.09 -4.41
CA ILE A 535 -24.36 0.61 -3.11
C ILE A 535 -24.02 -0.87 -2.95
N ASP A 536 -23.30 -1.21 -1.88
CA ASP A 536 -23.10 -2.57 -1.41
C ASP A 536 -23.79 -2.75 -0.05
N GLN A 537 -24.92 -3.48 -0.06
CA GLN A 537 -25.78 -3.66 1.12
C GLN A 537 -25.18 -4.60 2.19
N ALA A 538 -24.12 -5.33 1.86
CA ALA A 538 -23.48 -6.31 2.74
C ALA A 538 -21.95 -6.18 2.67
N MET A 539 -21.48 -4.94 2.67
CA MET A 539 -20.13 -4.59 2.23
C MET A 539 -18.96 -5.23 2.99
N GLY A 540 -19.16 -5.66 4.24
CA GLY A 540 -18.06 -6.16 5.07
C GLY A 540 -16.92 -5.14 5.15
N SER A 541 -15.70 -5.52 4.77
CA SER A 541 -14.54 -4.62 4.58
C SER A 541 -14.72 -3.52 3.53
N GLY A 542 -15.73 -3.62 2.67
CA GLY A 542 -15.94 -2.72 1.55
C GLY A 542 -15.11 -3.08 0.32
N ALA A 543 -14.68 -4.34 0.14
CA ALA A 543 -13.84 -4.75 -0.99
C ALA A 543 -14.41 -4.32 -2.35
N PHE A 544 -15.72 -4.51 -2.58
CA PHE A 544 -16.38 -4.02 -3.81
C PHE A 544 -16.37 -2.50 -3.92
N LEU A 545 -16.61 -1.78 -2.82
CA LEU A 545 -16.63 -0.31 -2.80
C LEU A 545 -15.25 0.28 -3.03
N VAL A 546 -14.19 -0.33 -2.48
CA VAL A 546 -12.80 0.07 -2.71
C VAL A 546 -12.47 -0.07 -4.20
N HIS A 547 -12.76 -1.23 -4.80
CA HIS A 547 -12.54 -1.45 -6.25
C HIS A 547 -13.39 -0.51 -7.11
N ALA A 548 -14.63 -0.22 -6.70
CA ALA A 548 -15.49 0.72 -7.41
C ALA A 548 -14.91 2.15 -7.37
N VAL A 549 -14.41 2.60 -6.22
CA VAL A 549 -13.75 3.92 -6.10
C VAL A 549 -12.51 4.00 -6.97
N HIS A 550 -11.67 2.95 -7.00
CA HIS A 550 -10.50 2.91 -7.88
C HIS A 550 -10.89 3.00 -9.36
N MET A 551 -11.84 2.18 -9.79
CA MET A 551 -12.30 2.16 -11.18
C MET A 551 -12.93 3.48 -11.61
N LEU A 552 -13.80 4.06 -10.78
CA LEU A 552 -14.46 5.34 -11.06
C LEU A 552 -13.47 6.50 -11.05
N GLY A 553 -12.50 6.50 -10.13
CA GLY A 553 -11.45 7.52 -10.09
C GLY A 553 -10.58 7.50 -11.35
N GLU A 554 -10.19 6.31 -11.80
CA GLU A 554 -9.41 6.15 -13.04
C GLU A 554 -10.23 6.52 -14.27
N ALA A 555 -11.50 6.11 -14.33
CA ALA A 555 -12.42 6.51 -15.39
C ALA A 555 -12.60 8.04 -15.44
N TYR A 556 -12.74 8.70 -14.29
CA TYR A 556 -12.85 10.15 -14.21
C TYR A 556 -11.59 10.86 -14.71
N ARG A 557 -10.41 10.37 -14.31
CA ARG A 557 -9.12 10.86 -14.80
C ARG A 557 -9.03 10.74 -16.33
N GLU A 558 -9.40 9.59 -16.87
CA GLU A 558 -9.41 9.33 -18.31
C GLU A 558 -10.41 10.23 -19.06
N ALA A 559 -11.62 10.41 -18.52
CA ALA A 559 -12.61 11.35 -19.08
C ALA A 559 -12.06 12.78 -19.15
N CYS A 560 -11.38 13.24 -18.08
CA CYS A 560 -10.73 14.56 -18.05
C CYS A 560 -9.64 14.67 -19.12
N ASN A 561 -8.78 13.65 -19.26
CA ASN A 561 -7.73 13.61 -20.27
C ASN A 561 -8.29 13.68 -21.70
N ARG A 562 -9.42 13.03 -21.99
CA ARG A 562 -10.10 13.09 -23.31
C ARG A 562 -10.59 14.49 -23.65
N GLN A 563 -10.82 15.33 -22.64
CA GLN A 563 -11.20 16.73 -22.80
C GLN A 563 -10.05 17.71 -22.59
N ALA A 564 -8.82 17.22 -22.38
CA ALA A 564 -7.65 18.03 -22.02
C ALA A 564 -7.90 18.92 -20.78
N ARG A 565 -8.69 18.43 -19.81
CA ARG A 565 -8.96 19.07 -18.52
C ARG A 565 -8.08 18.44 -17.44
N HIS A 566 -7.64 19.21 -16.46
CA HIS A 566 -6.98 18.62 -15.30
C HIS A 566 -8.05 18.11 -14.32
N PRO A 567 -7.92 16.89 -13.75
CA PRO A 567 -8.93 16.33 -12.84
C PRO A 567 -9.27 17.23 -11.65
N SER A 568 -8.30 18.03 -11.18
CA SER A 568 -8.48 18.97 -10.06
C SER A 568 -9.29 20.21 -10.41
N ASP A 569 -9.49 20.54 -11.69
CA ASP A 569 -10.23 21.74 -12.10
C ASP A 569 -11.72 21.64 -11.74
N SER A 570 -12.23 20.43 -11.55
CA SER A 570 -13.63 20.10 -11.26
C SER A 570 -13.87 19.47 -9.89
N ILE A 571 -12.82 19.04 -9.18
CA ILE A 571 -12.95 18.55 -7.80
C ILE A 571 -13.20 19.76 -6.91
N ARG A 572 -14.46 19.93 -6.47
CA ARG A 572 -14.81 20.90 -5.43
C ARG A 572 -13.98 20.57 -4.19
N THR A 573 -13.02 21.43 -3.86
CA THR A 573 -12.22 21.34 -2.62
C THR A 573 -13.04 21.53 -1.35
N SER A 574 -14.33 21.84 -1.49
CA SER A 574 -15.32 21.83 -0.42
C SER A 574 -16.19 20.57 -0.53
N TRP A 575 -15.90 19.55 0.27
CA TRP A 575 -16.94 18.63 0.70
C TRP A 575 -17.98 19.47 1.47
N PRO A 576 -19.28 19.42 1.13
CA PRO A 576 -20.28 20.03 1.99
C PRO A 576 -20.18 19.39 3.38
N LEU A 577 -19.98 20.24 4.38
CA LEU A 577 -19.91 19.92 5.81
C LEU A 577 -21.11 19.13 6.31
#